data_AF-A0A7S1FFQ2-F1
#
_entry.id   AF-A0A7S1FFQ2-F1
#
_cell.length_a   1.000
_cell.length_b   1.000
_cell.length_c   1.000
_cell.angle_alpha   90.00
_cell.angle_beta   90.00
_cell.angle_gamma   90.00
#
_symmetry.space_group_name_H-M   'P 1'
#
loop_
_entity.id
_entity.type
_entity.pdbx_description
1 polymer ?
#
loop_
_entity_poly.entity_id
_entity_poly.type
_entity_poly.pdbx_seq_one_letter_code
_entity_poly.pdbx_strand_id
1 'polypeptide(L)'
;PDEVSLVKAAHDMGITFKERVRAGGSVRTLVVGPSGYGTRSFDLLHDIEFNSDRKRMSVIVRQNDGVLFLYTKGADNIMMGLLDKPLSKETQEHLALFSRQGLRTLVIARRQIPLQ
;
A
#
# COMPACT_ATOMS: atom_id res chain seq x y z
N PRO A 1 10.59 7.62 7.38
CA PRO A 1 11.29 8.04 6.13
C PRO A 1 10.73 7.34 4.90
N ASP A 2 10.60 6.02 4.98
CA ASP A 2 10.18 5.16 3.85
C ASP A 2 8.78 5.51 3.34
N GLU A 3 7.82 5.74 4.25
CA GLU A 3 6.46 6.20 3.94
C GLU A 3 6.46 7.50 3.13
N VAL A 4 7.27 8.47 3.59
CA VAL A 4 7.36 9.79 2.98
C VAL A 4 7.96 9.69 1.59
N SER A 5 9.01 8.87 1.41
CA SER A 5 9.62 8.63 0.11
C SER A 5 8.64 7.97 -0.88
N LEU A 6 7.84 7.00 -0.41
CA LEU A 6 6.83 6.36 -1.25
C LEU A 6 5.72 7.34 -1.70
N VAL A 7 5.23 8.16 -0.77
CA VAL A 7 4.19 9.17 -1.08
C VAL A 7 4.74 10.25 -2.01
N LYS A 8 5.99 10.68 -1.79
CA LYS A 8 6.66 11.66 -2.67
C LYS A 8 6.85 11.10 -4.08
N ALA A 9 7.34 9.87 -4.22
CA ALA A 9 7.48 9.24 -5.53
C ALA A 9 6.13 9.10 -6.24
N ALA A 10 5.06 8.74 -5.53
CA ALA A 10 3.71 8.70 -6.10
C ALA A 10 3.25 10.08 -6.59
N HIS A 11 3.50 11.14 -5.82
CA HIS A 11 3.22 12.52 -6.22
C HIS A 11 4.00 12.91 -7.49
N ASP A 12 5.28 12.58 -7.56
CA ASP A 12 6.14 12.88 -8.71
C ASP A 12 5.68 12.10 -9.98
N MET A 13 4.96 10.99 -9.80
CA MET A 13 4.28 10.24 -10.86
C MET A 13 2.84 10.72 -11.15
N GLY A 14 2.42 11.85 -10.57
CA GLY A 14 1.10 12.45 -10.78
C GLY A 14 -0.03 11.87 -9.92
N ILE A 15 0.29 11.07 -8.88
CA ILE A 15 -0.67 10.53 -7.93
C ILE A 15 -0.51 11.28 -6.60
N THR A 16 -1.40 12.24 -6.35
CA THR A 16 -1.31 13.11 -5.18
C THR A 16 -2.24 12.64 -4.06
N PHE A 17 -1.67 12.36 -2.89
CA PHE A 17 -2.42 12.28 -1.65
C PHE A 17 -2.85 13.70 -1.25
N LYS A 18 -4.14 14.02 -1.36
CA LYS A 18 -4.64 15.39 -1.19
C LYS A 18 -5.02 15.71 0.25
N GLU A 19 -5.87 14.89 0.84
CA GLU A 19 -6.38 15.14 2.18
C GLU A 19 -6.76 13.86 2.90
N ARG A 20 -6.71 13.94 4.23
CA ARG A 20 -7.24 12.94 5.15
C ARG A 20 -8.23 13.63 6.08
N VAL A 21 -9.51 13.40 5.85
CA VAL A 21 -10.61 13.95 6.65
C VAL A 21 -10.99 12.95 7.73
N ARG A 22 -11.03 13.41 8.99
CA ARG A 22 -11.56 12.63 10.11
C ARG A 22 -12.94 13.18 10.47
N ALA A 23 -13.99 12.37 10.30
CA ALA A 23 -15.36 12.76 10.63
C ALA A 23 -16.10 11.57 11.25
N GLY A 24 -16.70 11.77 12.43
CA GLY A 24 -17.53 10.74 13.08
C GLY A 24 -16.83 9.40 13.31
N GLY A 25 -15.54 9.40 13.66
CA GLY A 25 -14.74 8.18 13.85
C GLY A 25 -14.26 7.51 12.56
N SER A 26 -14.67 7.99 11.39
CA SER A 26 -14.20 7.50 10.10
C SER A 26 -13.06 8.37 9.55
N VAL A 27 -12.09 7.73 8.89
CA VAL A 27 -10.96 8.41 8.25
C VAL A 27 -11.10 8.26 6.74
N ARG A 28 -11.44 9.33 6.03
CA ARG A 28 -11.52 9.35 4.57
C ARG A 28 -10.26 9.95 3.98
N THR A 29 -9.67 9.28 2.98
CA THR A 29 -8.51 9.75 2.24
C THR A 29 -8.90 10.06 0.80
N LEU A 30 -8.51 11.24 0.30
CA LEU A 30 -8.65 11.59 -1.12
C LEU A 30 -7.30 11.47 -1.84
N VAL A 31 -7.32 10.76 -2.97
CA VAL A 31 -6.18 10.63 -3.88
C VAL A 31 -6.59 11.14 -5.25
N VAL A 32 -5.79 12.05 -5.80
CA VAL A 32 -6.02 12.63 -7.12
C VAL A 32 -5.01 12.02 -8.08
N GLY A 33 -5.48 11.41 -9.16
CA GLY A 33 -4.62 10.88 -10.21
C GLY A 33 -4.25 11.94 -11.25
N PRO A 34 -3.46 11.55 -12.27
CA PRO A 34 -3.17 12.41 -13.42
C PRO A 34 -4.45 12.82 -14.16
N SER A 35 -4.34 13.82 -15.05
CA SER A 35 -5.47 14.27 -15.87
C SER A 35 -6.20 13.08 -16.54
N GLY A 36 -7.52 13.03 -16.39
CA GLY A 36 -8.37 11.92 -16.88
C GLY A 36 -8.61 10.76 -15.89
N TYR A 37 -7.84 10.64 -14.81
CA TYR A 37 -8.03 9.58 -13.79
C TYR A 37 -8.98 9.97 -12.65
N GLY A 38 -9.27 11.26 -12.51
CA GLY A 38 -10.20 11.81 -11.52
C GLY A 38 -9.70 11.71 -10.08
N THR A 39 -10.61 11.98 -9.15
CA THR A 39 -10.37 11.86 -7.70
C THR A 39 -10.95 10.56 -7.18
N ARG A 40 -10.18 9.78 -6.44
CA ARG A 40 -10.62 8.57 -5.74
C ARG A 40 -10.67 8.85 -4.24
N SER A 41 -11.71 8.34 -3.58
CA SER A 41 -11.79 8.37 -2.13
C SER A 41 -11.67 6.96 -1.56
N PHE A 42 -11.07 6.88 -0.37
CA PHE A 42 -10.88 5.64 0.35
C PHE A 42 -11.31 5.88 1.79
N ASP A 43 -12.29 5.12 2.27
CA ASP A 43 -12.59 5.09 3.71
C ASP A 43 -11.61 4.10 4.35
N LEU A 44 -10.73 4.59 5.22
CA LEU A 44 -9.84 3.76 6.03
C LEU A 44 -10.66 3.17 7.18
N LEU A 45 -10.88 1.86 7.12
CA LEU A 45 -11.65 1.12 8.11
C LEU A 45 -10.75 0.69 9.27
N HIS A 46 -9.59 0.11 8.96
CA HIS A 46 -8.61 -0.33 9.95
C HIS A 46 -7.19 0.03 9.53
N ASP A 47 -6.41 0.49 10.50
CA ASP A 47 -4.96 0.69 10.39
C ASP A 47 -4.28 -0.35 11.29
N ILE A 48 -3.47 -1.22 10.68
CA ILE A 48 -2.73 -2.27 11.38
C ILE A 48 -1.27 -1.90 11.30
N GLU A 49 -0.83 -1.17 12.33
CA GLU A 49 0.48 -0.55 12.40
C GLU A 49 1.63 -1.54 12.23
N PHE A 50 2.80 -0.97 11.91
CA PHE A 50 4.04 -1.73 11.86
C PHE A 50 4.38 -2.26 13.25
N ASN A 51 4.72 -3.54 13.31
CA ASN A 51 5.33 -4.17 14.47
C ASN A 51 6.65 -4.83 14.02
N SER A 52 7.73 -4.67 14.78
CA SER A 52 9.03 -5.32 14.56
C SER A 52 8.95 -6.85 14.45
N ASP A 53 8.00 -7.47 15.14
CA ASP A 53 7.75 -8.91 15.06
C ASP A 53 7.11 -9.28 13.72
N ARG A 54 6.19 -8.44 13.24
CA ARG A 54 5.45 -8.67 11.99
C ARG A 54 6.25 -8.24 10.75
N LYS A 55 7.16 -7.28 10.90
CA LYS A 55 7.92 -6.57 9.85
C LYS A 55 7.09 -6.13 8.63
N ARG A 56 5.83 -5.76 8.89
CA ARG A 56 4.87 -5.28 7.90
C ARG A 56 3.81 -4.41 8.56
N MET A 57 3.14 -3.59 7.77
CA MET A 57 1.93 -2.86 8.14
C MET A 57 0.84 -3.05 7.10
N SER A 58 -0.41 -2.95 7.52
CA SER A 58 -1.57 -3.18 6.65
C SER A 58 -2.66 -2.15 6.90
N VAL A 59 -3.45 -1.87 5.87
CA VAL A 59 -4.69 -1.09 6.01
C VAL A 59 -5.84 -1.81 5.34
N ILE A 60 -7.02 -1.72 5.94
CA ILE A 60 -8.28 -2.12 5.30
C ILE A 60 -8.98 -0.85 4.86
N VAL A 61 -9.27 -0.74 3.57
CA VAL A 61 -9.94 0.41 2.98
C VAL A 61 -11.18 -0.03 2.21
N ARG A 62 -12.20 0.82 2.21
CA ARG A 62 -13.35 0.74 1.31
C ARG A 62 -13.19 1.76 0.19
N GLN A 63 -13.29 1.29 -1.06
CA GLN A 63 -13.29 2.15 -2.24
C GLN A 63 -14.69 2.72 -2.53
N ASN A 64 -14.78 3.70 -3.44
CA ASN A 64 -16.04 4.36 -3.82
C ASN A 64 -17.12 3.39 -4.32
N ASP A 65 -16.72 2.25 -4.90
CA ASP A 65 -17.61 1.19 -5.38
C ASP A 65 -18.08 0.24 -4.26
N GLY A 66 -17.70 0.51 -3.00
CA GLY A 66 -18.02 -0.31 -1.85
C GLY A 66 -17.06 -1.50 -1.65
N VAL A 67 -16.12 -1.74 -2.57
CA VAL A 67 -15.21 -2.88 -2.49
C VAL A 67 -14.18 -2.67 -1.39
N LEU A 68 -14.00 -3.71 -0.57
CA LEU A 68 -13.03 -3.73 0.50
C LEU A 68 -11.69 -4.30 0.03
N PHE A 69 -10.61 -3.63 0.36
CA PHE A 69 -9.25 -4.08 0.09
C PHE A 69 -8.40 -4.06 1.36
N LEU A 70 -7.68 -5.16 1.60
CA LEU A 70 -6.52 -5.20 2.47
C LEU A 70 -5.28 -4.84 1.65
N TYR A 71 -4.64 -3.71 1.95
CA TYR A 71 -3.31 -3.39 1.43
C TYR A 71 -2.27 -3.71 2.50
N THR A 72 -1.16 -4.33 2.12
CA THR A 72 -0.06 -4.64 3.04
C THR A 72 1.27 -4.29 2.39
N LYS A 73 2.14 -3.61 3.14
CA LYS A 73 3.54 -3.41 2.78
C LYS A 73 4.44 -3.97 3.87
N GLY A 74 5.53 -4.61 3.49
CA GLY A 74 6.47 -5.21 4.44
C GLY A 74 7.77 -5.67 3.82
N ALA A 75 8.63 -6.25 4.66
CA ALA A 75 9.87 -6.88 4.23
C ALA A 75 9.60 -8.02 3.24
N ASP A 76 10.47 -8.17 2.25
CA ASP A 76 10.38 -9.19 1.20
C ASP A 76 10.21 -10.61 1.76
N ASN A 77 11.06 -11.00 2.70
CA ASN A 77 11.04 -12.32 3.33
C ASN A 77 9.73 -12.63 4.08
N ILE A 78 9.07 -11.60 4.65
CA ILE A 78 7.76 -11.76 5.28
C ILE A 78 6.67 -11.84 4.23
N MET A 79 6.70 -10.93 3.25
CA MET A 79 5.62 -10.80 2.28
C MET A 79 5.56 -12.02 1.36
N MET A 80 6.70 -12.61 0.97
CA MET A 80 6.75 -13.80 0.11
C MET A 80 5.95 -14.99 0.66
N GLY A 81 5.89 -15.16 1.99
CA GLY A 81 5.12 -16.24 2.63
C GLY A 81 3.61 -15.94 2.77
N LEU A 82 3.16 -14.73 2.44
CA LEU A 82 1.77 -14.29 2.57
C LEU A 82 1.04 -14.18 1.23
N LEU A 83 1.76 -14.31 0.12
CA LEU A 83 1.19 -14.23 -1.22
C LEU A 83 0.56 -15.57 -1.60
N ASP A 84 -0.59 -15.51 -2.25
CA ASP A 84 -1.24 -16.70 -2.85
C ASP A 84 -0.38 -17.32 -3.97
N LYS A 85 0.36 -16.46 -4.70
CA LYS A 85 1.29 -16.86 -5.76
C LYS A 85 2.66 -16.27 -5.48
N PRO A 86 3.75 -17.01 -5.79
CA PRO A 86 5.08 -16.48 -5.65
C PRO A 86 5.27 -15.23 -6.53
N LEU A 87 6.16 -14.33 -6.10
CA LEU A 87 6.60 -13.22 -6.94
C LEU A 87 7.19 -13.76 -8.25
N SER A 88 7.03 -13.02 -9.34
CA SER A 88 7.69 -13.37 -10.59
C SER A 88 9.21 -13.46 -10.39
N LYS A 89 9.86 -14.32 -11.17
CA LYS A 89 11.32 -14.48 -11.13
C LYS A 89 12.03 -13.13 -11.31
N GLU A 90 11.56 -12.32 -12.25
CA GLU A 90 12.04 -10.96 -12.50
C GLU A 90 11.95 -10.05 -11.25
N THR A 91 10.81 -10.09 -10.53
CA THR A 91 10.66 -9.29 -9.30
C THR A 91 11.64 -9.75 -8.22
N GLN A 92 11.86 -11.06 -8.09
CA GLN A 92 12.81 -11.61 -7.12
C GLN A 92 14.27 -11.20 -7.46
N GLU A 93 14.63 -11.21 -8.75
CA GLU A 93 15.94 -10.75 -9.22
C GLU A 93 16.16 -9.26 -8.93
N HIS A 94 15.15 -8.40 -9.18
CA HIS A 94 15.21 -6.98 -8.83
C HIS A 94 15.33 -6.74 -7.33
N LEU A 95 14.61 -7.49 -6.48
CA LEU A 95 14.74 -7.39 -5.03
C LEU A 95 16.18 -7.71 -4.57
N ALA A 96 16.76 -8.79 -5.11
CA ALA A 96 18.14 -9.17 -4.81
C ALA A 96 19.15 -8.11 -5.29
N LEU A 97 18.95 -7.55 -6.48
CA LEU A 97 19.79 -6.47 -7.03
C LEU A 97 19.77 -5.22 -6.14
N PHE A 98 18.57 -4.74 -5.79
CA PHE A 98 18.42 -3.54 -4.96
C PHE A 98 19.00 -3.73 -3.56
N SER A 99 18.82 -4.91 -2.97
CA SER A 99 19.45 -5.24 -1.68
C SER A 99 20.99 -5.22 -1.76
N ARG A 100 21.59 -5.77 -2.84
CA ARG A 100 23.05 -5.72 -3.06
C ARG A 100 23.59 -4.30 -3.22
N GLN A 101 22.76 -3.38 -3.72
CA GLN A 101 23.10 -1.96 -3.83
C GLN A 101 22.87 -1.18 -2.51
N GLY A 102 22.45 -1.85 -1.44
CA GLY A 102 22.17 -1.22 -0.15
C GLY A 102 20.83 -0.48 -0.09
N LEU A 103 19.96 -0.66 -1.10
CA LEU A 103 18.63 -0.06 -1.11
C LEU A 103 17.68 -0.86 -0.22
N ARG A 104 16.84 -0.14 0.51
CA ARG A 104 15.76 -0.76 1.28
C ARG A 104 14.62 -1.14 0.34
N THR A 105 14.27 -2.42 0.33
CA THR A 105 13.17 -2.97 -0.47
C THR A 105 11.93 -3.19 0.40
N LEU A 106 10.76 -2.99 -0.20
CA LEU A 106 9.48 -3.36 0.38
C LEU A 106 8.64 -4.05 -0.69
N VAL A 107 7.89 -5.07 -0.30
CA VAL A 107 6.88 -5.70 -1.16
C VAL A 107 5.51 -5.19 -0.75
N ILE A 108 4.73 -4.74 -1.73
CA ILE A 108 3.36 -4.27 -1.53
C ILE A 108 2.40 -5.25 -2.20
N ALA A 109 1.40 -5.70 -1.45
CA ALA A 109 0.38 -6.61 -1.93
C ALA A 109 -1.01 -6.10 -1.55
N ARG A 110 -2.03 -6.53 -2.31
CA ARG A 110 -3.43 -6.28 -1.99
C ARG A 110 -4.27 -7.54 -2.09
N ARG A 111 -5.32 -7.63 -1.28
CA ARG A 111 -6.36 -8.67 -1.36
C ARG A 111 -7.73 -8.03 -1.28
N GLN A 112 -8.62 -8.37 -2.20
CA GLN A 112 -10.03 -8.01 -2.10
C GLN A 112 -10.68 -8.84 -0.97
N ILE A 113 -11.43 -8.18 -0.09
CA ILE A 113 -12.15 -8.84 1.01
C ILE A 113 -13.61 -9.01 0.56
N PRO A 114 -14.12 -10.26 0.48
CA PRO A 114 -15.54 -10.49 0.21
C PRO A 114 -16.40 -9.87 1.32
N LEU A 115 -17.53 -9.25 0.95
CA LEU A 115 -18.58 -8.91 1.90
C LEU A 115 -19.25 -10.24 2.33
N GLN A 116 -19.33 -10.48 3.64
CA GLN A 116 -20.10 -11.60 4.21
C GLN A 116 -21.54 -11.17 4.45
#